data_AF-A0A0P0VD03-F1
#
_entry.id   AF-A0A0P0VD03-F1
#
_cell.length_a   1.000
_cell.length_b   1.000
_cell.length_c   1.000
_cell.angle_alpha   90.00
_cell.angle_beta   90.00
_cell.angle_gamma   90.00
#
_symmetry.space_group_name_H-M   'P 1'
#
loop_
_entity.id
_entity.type
_entity.pdbx_description
1 polymer ?
#
loop_
_entity_poly.entity_id
_entity_poly.type
_entity_poly.pdbx_seq_one_letter_code
_entity_poly.pdbx_strand_id
1 'polypeptide(L)'
;MAVRRRRPGPVAAAVLLLLAVATQAAASPIKTVVVVVMENRSFDHMLGWMKRLNPEIDGVTGGEWNPTNASDPSSGRVYFGEGAEYVDPDPGHSFQEIRQQIFGSDDASGPARMDGFVQQARSLGDNMTAAVMNGFSPDSVAVYRELVGEFAVFDRWFASVPSSTQPNRLFVHSATSGGATSNNPEYVHYY
;
A
#
# COMPACT_ATOMS: atom_id res chain seq x y z
N MET A 1 22.71 -49.17 -53.38
CA MET A 1 22.24 -48.04 -52.55
C MET A 1 22.17 -48.53 -51.11
N ALA A 2 23.25 -48.35 -50.34
CA ALA A 2 23.45 -48.97 -49.03
C ALA A 2 23.79 -47.90 -47.99
N VAL A 3 23.06 -47.97 -46.88
CA VAL A 3 22.98 -46.98 -45.79
C VAL A 3 24.30 -46.92 -45.00
N ARG A 4 24.93 -45.75 -44.99
CA ARG A 4 26.09 -45.43 -44.15
C ARG A 4 25.57 -45.06 -42.75
N ARG A 5 25.60 -46.01 -41.80
CA ARG A 5 25.31 -45.74 -40.38
C ARG A 5 26.43 -44.88 -39.79
N ARG A 6 26.13 -43.62 -39.45
CA ARG A 6 27.01 -42.75 -38.66
C ARG A 6 27.06 -43.25 -37.21
N ARG A 7 28.27 -43.39 -36.67
CA ARG A 7 28.50 -43.65 -35.23
C ARG A 7 28.08 -42.41 -34.42
N PRO A 8 27.37 -42.55 -33.29
CA PRO A 8 27.14 -41.43 -32.38
C PRO A 8 28.46 -41.06 -31.67
N GLY A 9 28.79 -39.77 -31.67
CA GLY A 9 29.89 -39.22 -30.87
C GLY A 9 29.55 -39.21 -29.37
N PRO A 10 30.55 -39.06 -28.49
CA PRO A 10 30.34 -39.10 -27.05
C PRO A 10 29.45 -37.93 -26.61
N VAL A 11 28.34 -38.25 -25.96
CA VAL A 11 27.48 -37.29 -25.28
C VAL A 11 28.28 -36.78 -24.08
N ALA A 12 28.71 -35.53 -24.12
CA ALA A 12 29.32 -34.86 -22.99
C ALA A 12 28.24 -34.68 -21.91
N ALA A 13 28.32 -35.47 -20.84
CA ALA A 13 27.56 -35.24 -19.63
C ALA A 13 28.08 -33.96 -18.97
N ALA A 14 27.37 -32.86 -19.15
CA ALA A 14 27.60 -31.64 -18.39
C ALA A 14 27.15 -31.88 -16.95
N VAL A 15 28.09 -32.23 -16.07
CA VAL A 15 27.88 -32.19 -14.63
C VAL A 15 27.83 -30.72 -14.24
N LEU A 16 26.61 -30.21 -14.02
CA LEU A 16 26.41 -28.89 -13.45
C LEU A 16 26.82 -28.96 -11.97
N LEU A 17 28.08 -28.60 -11.68
CA LEU A 17 28.52 -28.37 -10.31
C LEU A 17 27.79 -27.12 -9.81
N LEU A 18 26.72 -27.32 -9.04
CA LEU A 18 26.14 -26.27 -8.19
C LEU A 18 27.20 -25.87 -7.17
N LEU A 19 27.99 -24.85 -7.51
CA LEU A 19 28.73 -24.08 -6.52
C LEU A 19 27.69 -23.44 -5.60
N ALA A 20 27.42 -24.09 -4.48
CA ALA A 20 26.80 -23.45 -3.34
C ALA A 20 27.78 -22.37 -2.87
N VAL A 21 27.66 -21.17 -3.44
CA VAL A 21 28.17 -19.97 -2.80
C VAL A 21 27.29 -19.80 -1.58
N ALA A 22 27.70 -20.39 -0.46
CA ALA A 22 27.23 -19.99 0.84
C ALA A 22 27.65 -18.52 0.97
N THR A 23 26.73 -17.61 0.65
CA THR A 23 26.89 -16.22 1.05
C THR A 23 26.92 -16.27 2.57
N GLN A 24 28.12 -16.10 3.14
CA GLN A 24 28.26 -15.83 4.56
C GLN A 24 27.43 -14.55 4.79
N ALA A 25 26.22 -14.70 5.32
CA ALA A 25 25.39 -13.55 5.65
C ALA A 25 26.22 -12.70 6.60
N ALA A 26 26.63 -11.51 6.14
CA ALA A 26 27.36 -10.58 6.96
C ALA A 26 26.50 -10.33 8.20
N ALA A 27 27.06 -10.55 9.39
CA ALA A 27 26.32 -10.37 10.63
C ALA A 27 25.85 -8.91 10.70
N SER A 28 24.54 -8.70 10.66
CA SER A 28 23.98 -7.35 10.77
C SER A 28 24.38 -6.73 12.11
N PRO A 29 24.79 -5.45 12.12
CA PRO A 29 25.02 -4.72 13.37
C PRO A 29 23.72 -4.55 14.17
N ILE A 30 22.55 -4.66 13.53
CA ILE A 30 21.23 -4.53 14.17
C ILE A 30 20.96 -5.75 15.07
N LYS A 31 20.80 -5.52 16.38
CA LYS A 31 20.50 -6.57 17.38
C LYS A 31 19.06 -6.60 17.84
N THR A 32 18.33 -5.51 17.64
CA THR A 32 16.95 -5.36 18.09
C THR A 32 16.18 -4.60 17.02
N VAL A 33 15.00 -5.11 16.69
CA VAL A 33 14.05 -4.45 15.81
C VAL A 33 12.79 -4.19 16.63
N VAL A 34 12.39 -2.93 16.70
CA VAL A 34 11.10 -2.52 17.28
C VAL A 34 10.17 -2.16 16.14
N VAL A 35 9.01 -2.80 16.10
CA VAL A 35 8.00 -2.56 15.07
C VAL A 35 6.83 -1.84 15.72
N VAL A 36 6.63 -0.57 15.37
CA VAL A 36 5.46 0.21 15.77
C VAL A 36 4.45 0.13 14.63
N VAL A 37 3.31 -0.51 14.89
CA VAL A 37 2.23 -0.66 13.90
C VAL A 37 1.14 0.36 14.21
N MET A 38 1.03 1.37 13.35
CA MET A 38 0.00 2.40 13.42
C MET A 38 -1.33 1.90 12.83
N GLU A 39 -2.41 2.68 12.99
CA GLU A 39 -3.75 2.30 12.55
C GLU A 39 -4.41 3.38 11.66
N ASN A 40 -5.18 2.92 10.68
CA ASN A 40 -6.13 3.70 9.86
C ASN A 40 -5.62 5.02 9.26
N ARG A 41 -4.39 5.01 8.73
CA ARG A 41 -3.81 6.15 8.01
C ARG A 41 -3.12 5.71 6.72
N SER A 42 -3.45 6.36 5.61
CA SER A 42 -2.77 6.16 4.33
C SER A 42 -1.44 6.93 4.27
N PHE A 43 -0.61 6.58 3.29
CA PHE A 43 0.65 7.27 3.05
C PHE A 43 0.42 8.77 2.76
N ASP A 44 -0.44 9.09 1.80
CA ASP A 44 -0.71 10.49 1.42
C ASP A 44 -1.32 11.29 2.57
N HIS A 45 -2.10 10.64 3.44
CA HIS A 45 -2.68 11.29 4.61
C HIS A 45 -1.60 11.74 5.61
N MET A 46 -0.59 10.91 5.90
CA MET A 46 0.43 11.24 6.90
C MET A 46 1.67 11.91 6.33
N LEU A 47 2.14 11.43 5.17
CA LEU A 47 3.45 11.74 4.61
C LEU A 47 3.39 12.34 3.21
N GLY A 48 2.21 12.41 2.57
CA GLY A 48 2.09 12.91 1.19
C GLY A 48 2.74 14.28 1.01
N TRP A 49 2.46 15.22 1.92
CA TRP A 49 2.99 16.59 1.86
C TRP A 49 4.46 16.72 2.29
N MET A 50 5.07 15.65 2.79
CA MET A 50 6.50 15.63 3.12
C MET A 50 7.39 15.71 1.88
N LYS A 51 6.83 15.49 0.68
CA LYS A 51 7.51 15.76 -0.59
C LYS A 51 8.05 17.19 -0.70
N ARG A 52 7.41 18.16 -0.02
CA ARG A 52 7.91 19.55 0.06
C ARG A 52 9.25 19.67 0.81
N LEU A 53 9.52 18.75 1.72
CA LEU A 53 10.75 18.71 2.51
C LEU A 53 11.81 17.80 1.87
N ASN A 54 11.38 16.65 1.35
CA ASN A 54 12.22 15.72 0.62
C ASN A 54 11.57 15.38 -0.75
N PRO A 55 12.03 16.01 -1.85
CA PRO A 55 11.48 15.78 -3.18
C PRO A 55 11.58 14.34 -3.71
N GLU A 56 12.46 13.52 -3.14
CA GLU A 56 12.62 12.10 -3.51
C GLU A 56 11.43 11.24 -3.09
N ILE A 57 10.63 11.70 -2.11
CA ILE A 57 9.43 11.00 -1.66
C ILE A 57 8.38 10.99 -2.77
N ASP A 58 7.82 9.80 -3.05
CA ASP A 58 6.64 9.60 -3.90
C ASP A 58 5.35 10.07 -3.19
N GLY A 59 5.26 11.37 -2.92
CA GLY A 59 4.12 12.02 -2.28
C GLY A 59 3.37 12.99 -3.20
N VAL A 60 2.47 13.79 -2.62
CA VAL A 60 1.57 14.68 -3.36
C VAL A 60 2.24 15.99 -3.76
N THR A 61 1.76 16.55 -4.87
CA THR A 61 2.22 17.82 -5.46
C THR A 61 1.18 18.93 -5.36
N GLY A 62 -0.06 18.60 -4.98
CA GLY A 62 -1.23 19.48 -4.99
C GLY A 62 -1.98 19.47 -6.32
N GLY A 63 -1.52 18.68 -7.30
CA GLY A 63 -2.22 18.45 -8.56
C GLY A 63 -3.18 17.26 -8.50
N GLU A 64 -3.14 16.46 -7.43
CA GLU A 64 -3.90 15.23 -7.26
C GLU A 64 -5.37 15.54 -6.95
N TRP A 65 -6.28 14.79 -7.55
CA TRP A 65 -7.72 14.97 -7.38
C TRP A 65 -8.46 13.65 -7.61
N ASN A 66 -9.71 13.62 -7.14
CA ASN A 66 -10.63 12.51 -7.35
C ASN A 66 -11.97 13.03 -7.88
N PRO A 67 -12.60 12.36 -8.86
CA PRO A 67 -13.89 12.79 -9.38
C PRO A 67 -14.98 12.59 -8.34
N THR A 68 -16.00 13.42 -8.42
CA THR A 68 -17.20 13.30 -7.58
C THR A 68 -18.08 12.12 -7.95
N ASN A 69 -17.95 11.62 -9.18
CA ASN A 69 -18.54 10.38 -9.67
C ASN A 69 -17.58 9.74 -10.69
N ALA A 70 -17.08 8.53 -10.39
CA ALA A 70 -16.06 7.85 -11.18
C ALA A 70 -16.57 7.40 -12.56
N SER A 71 -17.88 7.20 -12.71
CA SER A 71 -18.51 6.78 -13.97
C SER A 71 -18.90 7.96 -14.88
N ASP A 72 -18.83 9.20 -14.37
CA ASP A 72 -19.17 10.41 -15.12
C ASP A 72 -17.92 11.26 -15.38
N PRO A 73 -17.38 11.26 -16.62
CA PRO A 73 -16.21 12.07 -16.98
C PRO A 73 -16.42 13.59 -16.86
N SER A 74 -17.67 14.05 -16.80
CA SER A 74 -18.03 15.46 -16.64
C SER A 74 -18.24 15.88 -15.18
N SER A 75 -18.10 14.93 -14.25
CA SER A 75 -18.31 15.19 -12.83
C SER A 75 -17.27 16.17 -12.26
N GLY A 76 -17.65 16.85 -11.17
CA GLY A 76 -16.76 17.75 -10.46
C GLY A 76 -15.53 17.04 -9.92
N ARG A 77 -14.48 17.81 -9.62
CA ARG A 77 -13.23 17.30 -9.04
C ARG A 77 -13.08 17.80 -7.62
N VAL A 78 -12.57 16.95 -6.74
CA VAL A 78 -12.09 17.34 -5.41
C VAL A 78 -10.58 17.18 -5.40
N TYR A 79 -9.87 18.27 -5.14
CA TYR A 79 -8.41 18.27 -5.07
C TYR A 79 -7.94 17.86 -3.68
N PHE A 80 -6.81 17.16 -3.62
CA PHE A 80 -6.21 16.76 -2.36
C PHE A 80 -5.59 17.98 -1.66
N GLY A 81 -5.96 18.20 -0.40
CA GLY A 81 -5.52 19.33 0.41
C GLY A 81 -4.64 18.95 1.59
N GLU A 82 -4.27 19.93 2.40
CA GLU A 82 -3.45 19.76 3.62
C GLU A 82 -4.24 20.03 4.92
N GLY A 83 -5.57 19.96 4.86
CA GLY A 83 -6.48 20.28 5.96
C GLY A 83 -6.85 19.10 6.87
N ALA A 84 -6.00 18.08 7.00
CA ALA A 84 -6.30 16.93 7.85
C ALA A 84 -6.39 17.33 9.33
N GLU A 85 -7.33 16.72 10.04
CA GLU A 85 -7.57 16.96 11.46
C GLU A 85 -7.08 15.78 12.31
N TYR A 86 -6.65 16.05 13.54
CA TYR A 86 -6.15 15.00 14.44
C TYR A 86 -7.25 14.01 14.85
N VAL A 87 -8.47 14.50 15.03
CA VAL A 87 -9.66 13.68 15.27
C VAL A 87 -10.41 13.58 13.96
N ASP A 88 -10.13 12.51 13.24
CA ASP A 88 -10.69 12.29 11.92
C ASP A 88 -11.88 11.33 12.03
N PRO A 89 -12.97 11.53 11.28
CA PRO A 89 -13.98 10.49 11.10
C PRO A 89 -13.36 9.19 10.56
N ASP A 90 -14.10 8.09 10.68
CA ASP A 90 -13.65 6.76 10.26
C ASP A 90 -14.10 6.48 8.81
N PRO A 91 -13.24 6.71 7.79
CA PRO A 91 -13.61 6.44 6.41
C PRO A 91 -13.76 4.93 6.17
N GLY A 92 -14.45 4.61 5.08
CA GLY A 92 -14.65 3.24 4.65
C GLY A 92 -13.32 2.51 4.45
N HIS A 93 -13.13 1.44 5.20
CA HIS A 93 -11.89 0.66 5.22
C HIS A 93 -12.18 -0.85 5.22
N SER A 94 -13.40 -1.25 4.83
CA SER A 94 -13.72 -2.63 4.49
C SER A 94 -13.16 -3.00 3.11
N PHE A 95 -13.09 -4.30 2.82
CA PHE A 95 -12.64 -4.80 1.52
C PHE A 95 -13.51 -4.28 0.36
N GLN A 96 -14.82 -4.19 0.56
CA GLN A 96 -15.78 -3.72 -0.44
C GLN A 96 -15.63 -2.23 -0.72
N GLU A 97 -15.43 -1.43 0.33
CA GLU A 97 -15.25 0.01 0.21
C GLU A 97 -13.91 0.35 -0.43
N ILE A 98 -12.82 -0.30 -0.02
CA ILE A 98 -11.51 -0.08 -0.62
C ILE A 98 -11.52 -0.51 -2.10
N ARG A 99 -12.25 -1.58 -2.46
CA ARG A 99 -12.47 -1.92 -3.87
C ARG A 99 -13.14 -0.76 -4.63
N GLN A 100 -14.20 -0.17 -4.09
CA GLN A 100 -14.84 0.97 -4.72
C GLN A 100 -13.89 2.17 -4.84
N GLN A 101 -13.06 2.44 -3.83
CA GLN A 101 -12.06 3.51 -3.88
C GLN A 101 -11.02 3.29 -5.00
N ILE A 102 -10.55 2.06 -5.16
CA ILE A 102 -9.53 1.68 -6.15
C ILE A 102 -10.09 1.65 -7.58
N PHE A 103 -11.30 1.12 -7.78
CA PHE A 103 -11.86 0.85 -9.11
C PHE A 103 -12.97 1.80 -9.55
N GLY A 104 -13.45 2.68 -8.66
CA GLY A 104 -14.60 3.55 -8.92
C GLY A 104 -15.95 2.83 -8.98
N SER A 105 -15.96 1.51 -8.77
CA SER A 105 -17.16 0.66 -8.86
C SER A 105 -16.99 -0.64 -8.05
N ASP A 106 -18.06 -1.43 -7.95
CA ASP A 106 -18.01 -2.78 -7.37
C ASP A 106 -17.35 -3.82 -8.29
N ASP A 107 -17.14 -3.49 -9.56
CA ASP A 107 -16.48 -4.36 -10.53
C ASP A 107 -14.97 -4.09 -10.55
N ALA A 108 -14.20 -5.06 -10.08
CA ALA A 108 -12.74 -5.03 -10.06
C ALA A 108 -12.10 -5.66 -11.31
N SER A 109 -12.87 -5.94 -12.37
CA SER A 109 -12.35 -6.47 -13.64
C SER A 109 -11.68 -5.40 -14.51
N GLY A 110 -12.02 -4.13 -14.29
CA GLY A 110 -11.45 -2.98 -14.97
C GLY A 110 -10.08 -2.56 -14.41
N PRO A 111 -9.46 -1.49 -14.96
CA PRO A 111 -8.23 -0.95 -14.42
C PRO A 111 -8.44 -0.34 -13.02
N ALA A 112 -7.45 -0.49 -12.14
CA ALA A 112 -7.39 0.17 -10.84
C ALA A 112 -7.03 1.66 -11.01
N ARG A 113 -8.05 2.50 -11.22
CA ARG A 113 -7.88 3.92 -11.59
C ARG A 113 -7.67 4.85 -10.41
N MET A 114 -7.90 4.37 -9.18
CA MET A 114 -7.79 5.15 -7.94
C MET A 114 -8.72 6.39 -7.94
N ASP A 115 -9.86 6.29 -8.62
CA ASP A 115 -10.77 7.42 -8.88
C ASP A 115 -12.12 7.33 -8.12
N GLY A 116 -12.22 6.43 -7.12
CA GLY A 116 -13.46 6.20 -6.38
C GLY A 116 -13.50 6.76 -4.95
N PHE A 117 -12.43 7.38 -4.45
CA PHE A 117 -12.31 7.85 -3.07
C PHE A 117 -13.42 8.81 -2.64
N VAL A 118 -13.71 9.85 -3.44
CA VAL A 118 -14.75 10.83 -3.12
C VAL A 118 -16.14 10.23 -3.25
N GLN A 119 -16.37 9.43 -4.29
CA GLN A 119 -17.64 8.75 -4.49
C GLN A 119 -17.97 7.83 -3.31
N GLN A 120 -17.00 7.02 -2.86
CA GLN A 120 -17.17 6.13 -1.72
C GLN A 120 -17.36 6.93 -0.42
N ALA A 121 -16.55 7.96 -0.18
CA ALA A 121 -16.69 8.81 1.01
C ALA A 121 -18.09 9.42 1.15
N ARG A 122 -18.67 9.93 0.05
CA ARG A 122 -20.02 10.52 0.04
C ARG A 122 -21.12 9.52 0.37
N SER A 123 -20.88 8.22 0.19
CA SER A 123 -21.84 7.19 0.61
C SER A 123 -21.93 7.05 2.14
N LEU A 124 -20.93 7.54 2.89
CA LEU A 124 -20.86 7.50 4.35
C LEU A 124 -21.30 8.82 5.01
N GLY A 125 -21.27 9.94 4.27
CA GLY A 125 -21.72 11.24 4.74
C GLY A 125 -20.96 12.42 4.12
N ASP A 126 -21.54 13.61 4.22
CA ASP A 126 -21.00 14.82 3.57
C ASP A 126 -19.63 15.26 4.13
N ASN A 127 -19.37 15.03 5.42
CA ASN A 127 -18.10 15.36 6.07
C ASN A 127 -16.95 14.43 5.65
N MET A 128 -17.24 13.24 5.13
CA MET A 128 -16.23 12.23 4.82
C MET A 128 -15.35 12.61 3.63
N THR A 129 -15.87 13.44 2.72
CA THR A 129 -15.07 13.90 1.56
C THR A 129 -13.83 14.67 2.03
N ALA A 130 -13.97 15.54 3.03
CA ALA A 130 -12.85 16.31 3.57
C ALA A 130 -11.83 15.40 4.27
N ALA A 131 -12.30 14.42 5.04
CA ALA A 131 -11.46 13.45 5.73
C ALA A 131 -10.58 12.61 4.77
N VAL A 132 -11.17 12.14 3.67
CA VAL A 132 -10.46 11.30 2.70
C VAL A 132 -9.55 12.11 1.77
N MET A 133 -9.91 13.36 1.47
CA MET A 133 -9.19 14.20 0.49
C MET A 133 -8.25 15.22 1.12
N ASN A 134 -7.82 15.02 2.37
CA ASN A 134 -6.80 15.86 3.00
C ASN A 134 -5.70 15.04 3.68
N GLY A 135 -4.48 15.53 3.55
CA GLY A 135 -3.30 15.07 4.28
C GLY A 135 -2.88 16.04 5.38
N PHE A 136 -2.02 15.62 6.28
CA PHE A 136 -1.39 16.52 7.24
C PHE A 136 -0.32 17.36 6.56
N SER A 137 -0.30 18.66 6.86
CA SER A 137 0.89 19.47 6.61
C SER A 137 2.06 18.94 7.46
N PRO A 138 3.32 19.06 7.00
CA PRO A 138 4.48 18.60 7.78
C PRO A 138 4.56 19.18 9.19
N ASP A 139 4.15 20.44 9.37
CA ASP A 139 4.22 21.12 10.67
C ASP A 139 3.13 20.62 11.63
N SER A 140 2.01 20.10 11.11
CA SER A 140 0.95 19.49 11.92
C SER A 140 1.39 18.16 12.54
N VAL A 141 2.40 17.49 11.97
CA VAL A 141 2.90 16.20 12.43
C VAL A 141 4.42 16.26 12.64
N ALA A 142 4.86 17.21 13.47
CA ALA A 142 6.28 17.54 13.68
C ALA A 142 7.20 16.34 13.92
N VAL A 143 6.74 15.32 14.68
CA VAL A 143 7.54 14.10 14.91
C VAL A 143 7.81 13.36 13.59
N TYR A 144 6.81 13.20 12.73
CA TYR A 144 7.00 12.59 11.42
C TYR A 144 7.88 13.44 10.51
N ARG A 145 7.73 14.76 10.55
CA ARG A 145 8.59 15.69 9.82
C ARG A 145 10.07 15.49 10.16
N GLU A 146 10.42 15.38 11.44
CA GLU A 146 11.81 15.13 11.87
C GLU A 146 12.27 13.71 11.47
N LEU A 147 11.42 12.69 11.64
CA LEU A 147 11.78 11.31 11.25
C LEU A 147 12.05 11.17 9.75
N VAL A 148 11.26 11.84 8.91
CA VAL A 148 11.45 11.85 7.45
C VAL A 148 12.74 12.57 7.06
N GLY A 149 13.16 13.59 7.80
CA GLY A 149 14.40 14.32 7.55
C GLY A 149 15.65 13.54 7.92
N GLU A 150 15.57 12.72 8.98
CA GLU A 150 16.75 12.07 9.58
C GLU A 150 16.86 10.56 9.26
N PHE A 151 15.81 9.93 8.74
CA PHE A 151 15.76 8.49 8.52
C PHE A 151 15.23 8.10 7.13
N ALA A 152 15.44 6.84 6.76
CA ALA A 152 14.91 6.28 5.52
C ALA A 152 13.37 6.16 5.56
N VAL A 153 12.74 6.51 4.45
CA VAL A 153 11.31 6.38 4.23
C VAL A 153 11.07 5.32 3.14
N PHE A 154 10.13 4.41 3.39
CA PHE A 154 9.62 3.51 2.37
C PHE A 154 8.31 4.10 1.82
N ASP A 155 8.37 4.72 0.65
CA ASP A 155 7.24 5.41 0.00
C ASP A 155 6.47 4.53 -1.01
N ARG A 156 6.86 3.25 -1.11
CA ARG A 156 6.15 2.22 -1.89
C ARG A 156 5.87 0.97 -1.05
N TRP A 157 5.45 1.18 0.20
CA TRP A 157 5.05 0.12 1.12
C TRP A 157 3.53 -0.01 1.15
N PHE A 158 3.00 -1.13 0.65
CA PHE A 158 1.56 -1.35 0.50
C PHE A 158 1.03 -2.34 1.54
N ALA A 159 -0.24 -2.19 1.90
CA ALA A 159 -0.98 -3.22 2.63
C ALA A 159 -0.98 -4.53 1.84
N SER A 160 -0.83 -5.67 2.53
CA SER A 160 -0.81 -6.98 1.86
C SER A 160 -2.19 -7.36 1.30
N VAL A 161 -3.26 -6.84 1.92
CA VAL A 161 -4.63 -6.99 1.44
C VAL A 161 -5.36 -5.63 1.57
N PRO A 162 -6.13 -5.21 0.55
CA PRO A 162 -6.91 -3.97 0.60
C PRO A 162 -8.15 -4.14 1.49
N SER A 163 -7.92 -4.23 2.80
CA SER A 163 -8.94 -4.56 3.80
C SER A 163 -8.57 -3.95 5.15
N SER A 164 -9.46 -4.16 6.13
CA SER A 164 -9.42 -3.64 7.49
C SER A 164 -8.19 -4.11 8.28
N THR A 165 -8.13 -3.66 9.54
CA THR A 165 -7.00 -3.82 10.46
C THR A 165 -6.56 -5.28 10.67
N GLN A 166 -7.46 -6.19 11.06
CA GLN A 166 -7.06 -7.54 11.50
C GLN A 166 -6.34 -8.35 10.41
N PRO A 167 -6.85 -8.42 9.14
CA PRO A 167 -6.12 -9.10 8.06
C PRO A 167 -4.69 -8.62 7.87
N ASN A 168 -4.46 -7.30 7.90
CA ASN A 168 -3.11 -6.75 7.72
C ASN A 168 -2.21 -6.94 8.95
N ARG A 169 -2.76 -6.91 10.17
CA ARG A 169 -2.01 -7.30 11.39
C ARG A 169 -1.57 -8.76 11.34
N LEU A 170 -2.40 -9.67 10.81
CA LEU A 170 -1.99 -11.05 10.58
C LEU A 170 -0.83 -11.12 9.58
N PHE A 171 -0.89 -10.42 8.45
CA PHE A 171 0.24 -10.37 7.51
C PHE A 171 1.56 -9.90 8.13
N VAL A 172 1.52 -8.90 9.02
CA VAL A 172 2.71 -8.44 9.75
C VAL A 172 3.34 -9.57 10.58
N HIS A 173 2.53 -10.44 11.18
CA HIS A 173 3.02 -11.48 12.09
C HIS A 173 3.28 -12.85 11.44
N SER A 174 2.54 -13.20 10.39
CA SER A 174 2.53 -14.55 9.81
C SER A 174 2.68 -14.59 8.29
N ALA A 175 2.83 -13.43 7.63
CA ALA A 175 2.88 -13.30 6.17
C ALA A 175 1.64 -13.88 5.44
N THR A 176 0.53 -14.09 6.16
CA THR A 176 -0.76 -14.52 5.60
C THR A 176 -1.91 -14.14 6.53
N SER A 177 -3.05 -13.73 5.98
CA SER A 177 -4.28 -13.55 6.78
C SER A 177 -5.09 -14.84 6.96
N GLY A 178 -4.62 -15.98 6.41
CA GLY A 178 -5.40 -17.22 6.40
C GLY A 178 -6.70 -17.12 5.58
N GLY A 179 -6.79 -16.16 4.66
CA GLY A 179 -7.98 -15.88 3.86
C GLY A 179 -8.93 -14.85 4.48
N ALA A 180 -8.62 -14.30 5.65
CA ALA A 180 -9.42 -13.24 6.26
C ALA A 180 -9.36 -11.95 5.42
N THR A 181 -10.52 -11.33 5.21
CA THR A 181 -10.72 -10.06 4.47
C THR A 181 -11.60 -9.08 5.22
N SER A 182 -11.85 -9.31 6.52
CA SER A 182 -12.58 -8.42 7.41
C SER A 182 -12.08 -8.58 8.84
N ASN A 183 -12.43 -7.61 9.69
CA ASN A 183 -12.29 -7.78 11.13
C ASN A 183 -13.24 -8.88 11.61
N ASN A 184 -12.77 -9.78 12.48
CA ASN A 184 -13.65 -10.72 13.18
C ASN A 184 -14.01 -10.14 14.55
N PRO A 185 -15.30 -9.89 14.85
CA PRO A 185 -15.74 -9.39 16.15
C PRO A 185 -15.39 -10.33 17.31
N GLU A 186 -15.25 -11.64 17.08
CA GLU A 186 -14.90 -12.60 18.14
C GLU A 186 -13.43 -12.49 18.60
N TYR A 187 -12.56 -11.88 17.80
CA TYR A 187 -11.15 -11.66 18.15
C TYR A 187 -10.85 -10.28 18.76
N VAL A 188 -11.88 -9.43 18.93
CA VAL A 188 -11.73 -8.04 19.42
C VAL A 188 -11.31 -8.00 20.90
N HIS A 189 -11.43 -9.11 21.63
CA HIS A 189 -11.02 -9.22 23.03
C HIS A 189 -9.56 -9.66 23.26
N TYR A 190 -8.77 -9.86 22.20
CA TYR A 190 -7.41 -10.41 22.31
C TYR A 190 -6.27 -9.42 22.02
N TYR A 191 -6.56 -8.11 22.02
CA TYR A 191 -5.54 -7.05 21.96
C TYR A 191 -5.65 -6.12 23.16
#